data_AF-A0A937WZ53-F1
#
_entry.id   AF-A0A937WZ53-F1
#
_cell.length_a   1.000
_cell.length_b   1.000
_cell.length_c   1.000
_cell.angle_alpha   90.00
_cell.angle_beta   90.00
_cell.angle_gamma   90.00
#
_symmetry.space_group_name_H-M   'P 1'
#
loop_
_entity.id
_entity.type
_entity.pdbx_description
1 polymer ?
#
loop_
_entity_poly.entity_id
_entity_poly.type
_entity_poly.pdbx_seq_one_letter_code
_entity_poly.pdbx_strand_id
1 'polypeptide(L)'
;MILDFRMMWLWLHMVGVILWAGGFFYMLMALVPALGTGQASEDRRALIEQVVDRFRKVSWIAIAIIVASGIMNIVKRVGLGQAARASSSQPENYPLLPEGYMGVLGIKLLIVLFLIVHQAVRLLEPRILPDGRIGFKSKPVGLVSALLFLVTILLGIALLTM
;
A
#
# COMPACT_ATOMS: atom_id res chain seq x y z
N MET A 1 -5.01 -30.37 2.38
CA MET A 1 -5.11 -29.00 2.92
C MET A 1 -5.47 -28.08 1.76
N ILE A 2 -6.77 -27.87 1.52
CA ILE A 2 -7.26 -27.04 0.42
C ILE A 2 -7.06 -25.58 0.84
N LEU A 3 -6.41 -24.78 0.00
CA LEU A 3 -6.39 -23.32 0.16
C LEU A 3 -7.86 -22.85 0.14
N ASP A 4 -8.37 -22.48 1.31
CA ASP A 4 -9.67 -21.81 1.41
C ASP A 4 -9.62 -20.57 0.50
N PHE A 5 -10.61 -20.42 -0.38
CA PHE A 5 -10.74 -19.31 -1.31
C PHE A 5 -10.59 -17.95 -0.60
N ARG A 6 -10.89 -17.85 0.70
CA ARG A 6 -10.64 -16.66 1.54
C ARG A 6 -9.15 -16.36 1.70
N MET A 7 -8.35 -17.37 2.01
CA MET A 7 -6.91 -17.21 2.20
C MET A 7 -6.27 -16.70 0.93
N MET A 8 -6.74 -17.14 -0.25
CA MET A 8 -6.24 -16.65 -1.53
C MET A 8 -6.34 -15.12 -1.68
N TRP A 9 -7.50 -14.51 -1.40
CA TRP A 9 -7.66 -13.06 -1.53
C TRP A 9 -6.88 -12.28 -0.47
N LEU A 10 -6.75 -12.84 0.73
CA LEU A 10 -5.91 -12.27 1.78
C LEU A 10 -4.43 -12.27 1.36
N TRP A 11 -3.92 -13.40 0.90
CA TRP A 11 -2.55 -13.54 0.40
C TRP A 11 -2.30 -12.63 -0.79
N LEU A 12 -3.25 -12.56 -1.74
CA LEU A 12 -3.14 -11.70 -2.90
C LEU A 12 -3.09 -10.21 -2.49
N HIS A 13 -3.91 -9.79 -1.51
CA HIS A 13 -3.83 -8.45 -0.94
C HIS A 13 -2.45 -8.18 -0.33
N MET A 14 -1.93 -9.14 0.44
CA MET A 14 -0.65 -9.01 1.13
C MET A 14 0.52 -8.95 0.14
N VAL A 15 0.49 -9.73 -0.94
CA VAL A 15 1.47 -9.65 -2.04
C VAL A 15 1.45 -8.26 -2.68
N GLY A 16 0.26 -7.73 -2.98
CA GLY A 16 0.12 -6.37 -3.50
C GLY A 16 0.73 -5.33 -2.57
N VAL A 17 0.42 -5.41 -1.26
CA VAL A 17 1.00 -4.51 -0.24
C VAL A 17 2.52 -4.63 -0.18
N ILE A 18 3.08 -5.85 -0.21
CA ILE A 18 4.53 -6.09 -0.19
C ILE A 18 5.20 -5.47 -1.42
N LEU A 19 4.66 -5.68 -2.62
CA LEU A 19 5.23 -5.13 -3.85
C LEU A 19 5.19 -3.60 -3.84
N TRP A 20 4.08 -3.02 -3.40
CA TRP A 20 3.91 -1.57 -3.43
C TRP A 20 4.64 -0.86 -2.30
N ALA A 21 4.32 -1.19 -1.04
CA ALA A 21 4.95 -0.59 0.11
C ALA A 21 6.42 -0.99 0.22
N GLY A 22 6.74 -2.28 0.08
CA GLY A 22 8.12 -2.78 0.15
C GLY A 22 9.00 -2.20 -0.95
N GLY A 23 8.50 -2.12 -2.18
CA GLY A 23 9.24 -1.47 -3.27
C GLY A 23 9.46 0.04 -3.05
N PHE A 24 8.47 0.73 -2.46
CA PHE A 24 8.63 2.13 -2.05
C PHE A 24 9.71 2.30 -0.98
N PHE A 25 9.70 1.44 0.05
CA PHE A 25 10.73 1.44 1.10
C PHE A 25 12.12 1.15 0.53
N TYR A 26 12.25 0.17 -0.36
CA TYR A 26 13.51 -0.14 -1.05
C TYR A 26 14.05 1.08 -1.82
N MET A 27 13.19 1.75 -2.60
CA MET A 27 13.61 2.94 -3.34
C MET A 27 14.11 4.05 -2.42
N LEU A 28 13.36 4.34 -1.34
CA LEU A 28 13.65 5.45 -0.45
C LEU A 28 14.88 5.20 0.44
N MET A 29 15.04 3.98 0.94
CA MET A 29 16.03 3.65 1.97
C MET A 29 17.33 3.07 1.40
N ALA A 30 17.28 2.41 0.24
CA ALA A 30 18.44 1.75 -0.35
C ALA A 30 18.84 2.36 -1.70
N LEU A 31 17.94 2.34 -2.68
CA LEU A 31 18.28 2.69 -4.07
C LEU A 31 18.68 4.15 -4.21
N VAL A 32 17.84 5.08 -3.75
CA VAL A 32 18.10 6.52 -3.93
C VAL A 32 19.32 6.99 -3.14
N PRO A 33 19.51 6.60 -1.87
CA PRO A 33 20.74 6.91 -1.15
C PRO A 33 22.00 6.41 -1.87
N ALA A 34 21.98 5.18 -2.39
CA ALA A 34 23.11 4.61 -3.14
C ALA A 34 23.38 5.35 -4.44
N LEU A 35 22.35 5.76 -5.17
CA LEU A 35 22.50 6.53 -6.42
C LEU A 35 22.85 8.01 -6.17
N GLY A 36 22.58 8.52 -4.97
CA GLY A 36 22.92 9.87 -4.55
C GLY A 36 24.39 10.07 -4.16
N THR A 37 25.24 9.03 -4.12
CA THR A 37 26.67 9.20 -3.79
C THR A 37 27.47 9.60 -5.04
N GLY A 38 28.01 10.83 -5.05
CA GLY A 38 28.79 11.39 -6.17
C GLY A 38 27.99 12.30 -7.11
N GLN A 39 28.69 12.91 -8.08
CA GLN A 39 28.08 13.80 -9.09
C GLN A 39 27.17 13.03 -10.05
N ALA A 40 26.09 13.67 -10.50
CA ALA A 40 25.15 13.13 -11.47
C ALA A 40 25.78 13.05 -12.86
N SER A 41 26.04 11.84 -13.36
CA SER A 41 26.26 11.63 -14.80
C SER A 41 24.93 11.51 -15.54
N GLU A 42 24.91 11.80 -16.84
CA GLU A 42 23.72 11.59 -17.69
C GLU A 42 23.26 10.13 -17.66
N ASP A 43 24.19 9.17 -17.74
CA ASP A 43 23.89 7.74 -17.67
C ASP A 43 23.17 7.36 -16.37
N ARG A 44 23.56 7.97 -15.23
CA ARG A 44 22.95 7.70 -13.94
C ARG A 44 21.53 8.28 -13.87
N ARG A 45 21.32 9.45 -14.45
CA ARG A 45 20.00 10.06 -14.55
C ARG A 45 19.06 9.19 -15.41
N ALA A 46 19.51 8.77 -16.58
CA ALA A 46 18.74 7.91 -17.47
C ALA A 46 18.38 6.57 -16.80
N LEU A 47 19.31 5.99 -16.03
CA LEU A 47 19.03 4.77 -15.26
C LEU A 47 17.94 4.99 -14.20
N ILE A 48 17.99 6.10 -13.46
CA ILE A 48 16.97 6.42 -12.45
C ILE A 48 15.60 6.59 -13.10
N GLU A 49 15.52 7.34 -14.20
CA GLU A 49 14.27 7.54 -14.95
C GLU A 49 13.68 6.19 -15.39
N GLN A 50 14.50 5.29 -15.94
CA GLN A 50 14.06 3.93 -16.31
C GLN A 50 13.57 3.11 -15.12
N VAL A 51 14.25 3.18 -13.97
CA VAL A 51 13.83 2.46 -12.76
C VAL A 51 12.52 3.01 -12.22
N VAL A 52 12.37 4.33 -12.17
CA VAL A 52 11.14 5.03 -11.76
C VAL A 52 9.97 4.61 -12.64
N ASP A 53 10.16 4.58 -13.96
CA ASP A 53 9.10 4.21 -14.91
C ASP A 53 8.68 2.74 -14.78
N ARG A 54 9.66 1.83 -14.60
CA ARG A 54 9.37 0.42 -14.35
C ARG A 54 8.67 0.22 -13.01
N PHE A 55 9.13 0.88 -11.96
CA PHE A 55 8.49 0.81 -10.64
C PHE A 55 7.06 1.36 -10.67
N ARG A 56 6.81 2.42 -11.44
CA ARG A 56 5.47 2.99 -11.62
C ARG A 56 4.50 1.97 -12.23
N LYS A 57 4.94 1.25 -13.27
CA LYS A 57 4.13 0.18 -13.88
C LYS A 57 3.81 -0.94 -12.87
N VAL A 58 4.82 -1.43 -12.16
CA VAL A 58 4.65 -2.47 -11.13
C VAL A 58 3.73 -1.99 -9.99
N SER A 59 3.88 -0.74 -9.56
CA SER A 59 3.05 -0.15 -8.50
C SER A 59 1.58 -0.10 -8.89
N TRP A 60 1.26 0.31 -10.12
CA TRP A 60 -0.13 0.37 -10.56
C TRP A 60 -0.77 -1.02 -10.61
N ILE A 61 -0.02 -2.04 -11.04
CA ILE A 61 -0.47 -3.44 -10.98
C ILE A 61 -0.71 -3.86 -9.52
N ALA A 62 0.23 -3.55 -8.63
CA ALA A 62 0.10 -3.87 -7.20
C ALA A 62 -1.10 -3.15 -6.55
N ILE A 63 -1.34 -1.87 -6.87
CA ILE A 63 -2.51 -1.11 -6.42
C ILE A 63 -3.80 -1.77 -6.91
N ALA A 64 -3.88 -2.14 -8.19
CA ALA A 64 -5.07 -2.82 -8.73
C ALA A 64 -5.35 -4.13 -7.98
N ILE A 65 -4.30 -4.91 -7.69
CA ILE A 65 -4.38 -6.12 -6.90
C ILE A 65 -4.89 -5.82 -5.47
N ILE A 66 -4.34 -4.82 -4.79
CA ILE A 66 -4.74 -4.40 -3.43
C ILE A 66 -6.20 -3.99 -3.39
N VAL A 67 -6.66 -3.19 -4.36
CA VAL A 67 -8.03 -2.70 -4.43
C VAL A 67 -9.00 -3.86 -4.67
N ALA A 68 -8.75 -4.69 -5.69
CA ALA A 68 -9.62 -5.82 -6.02
C ALA A 68 -9.70 -6.82 -4.85
N SER A 69 -8.55 -7.22 -4.30
CA SER A 69 -8.51 -8.13 -3.16
C SER A 69 -9.10 -7.52 -1.88
N GLY A 70 -8.95 -6.21 -1.66
CA GLY A 70 -9.54 -5.49 -0.53
C GLY A 70 -11.06 -5.51 -0.56
N ILE A 71 -11.66 -5.30 -1.74
CA ILE A 71 -13.11 -5.42 -1.95
C ILE A 71 -13.57 -6.86 -1.64
N MET A 72 -12.87 -7.86 -2.18
CA MET A 72 -13.22 -9.27 -1.93
C MET A 72 -13.13 -9.66 -0.45
N ASN A 73 -12.15 -9.13 0.28
CA ASN A 73 -12.02 -9.36 1.72
C ASN A 73 -13.18 -8.75 2.51
N ILE A 74 -13.65 -7.55 2.13
CA ILE A 74 -14.82 -6.91 2.75
C ILE A 74 -16.09 -7.72 2.46
N VAL A 75 -16.34 -8.06 1.19
CA VAL A 75 -17.53 -8.83 0.77
C VAL A 75 -17.61 -10.14 1.56
N LYS A 76 -16.50 -10.86 1.69
CA LYS A 76 -16.45 -12.11 2.45
C LYS A 76 -16.73 -11.89 3.93
N ARG A 77 -16.18 -10.83 4.53
CA ARG A 77 -16.40 -10.55 5.96
C ARG A 77 -17.86 -10.22 6.24
N VAL A 78 -18.52 -9.45 5.36
CA VAL A 78 -19.96 -9.20 5.45
C VAL A 78 -20.74 -10.51 5.30
N GLY A 79 -20.38 -11.37 4.36
CA GLY A 79 -21.03 -12.68 4.17
C GLY A 79 -20.91 -13.59 5.41
N LEU A 80 -19.78 -13.57 6.11
CA LEU A 80 -19.60 -14.28 7.38
C LEU A 80 -20.52 -13.74 8.47
N GLY A 81 -20.64 -12.41 8.59
CA GLY A 81 -21.57 -11.77 9.53
C GLY A 81 -23.03 -12.13 9.22
N GLN A 82 -23.42 -12.16 7.94
CA GLN A 82 -24.75 -12.60 7.51
C GLN A 82 -25.02 -14.06 7.88
N ALA A 83 -24.06 -14.96 7.65
CA ALA A 83 -24.20 -16.37 8.00
C ALA A 83 -24.31 -16.59 9.52
N ALA A 84 -23.51 -15.86 10.31
CA ALA A 84 -23.58 -15.90 11.77
C ALA A 84 -24.94 -15.39 12.28
N ARG A 85 -25.44 -14.29 11.70
CA ARG A 85 -26.75 -13.72 12.01
C ARG A 85 -27.91 -14.65 11.62
N ALA A 86 -27.81 -15.35 10.50
CA ALA A 86 -28.83 -16.33 10.08
C ALA A 86 -28.86 -17.57 10.98
N SER A 87 -27.77 -17.86 11.67
CA SER A 87 -27.63 -19.01 12.56
C SER A 87 -27.92 -18.68 14.04
N SER A 88 -28.14 -17.39 14.37
CA SER A 88 -28.36 -16.96 15.75
C SER A 88 -29.84 -16.95 16.12
N SER A 89 -30.15 -17.20 17.39
CA SER A 89 -31.51 -17.13 17.95
C SER A 89 -32.01 -15.69 18.14
N GLN A 90 -31.08 -14.72 18.13
CA GLN A 90 -31.36 -13.28 18.22
C GLN A 90 -30.60 -12.53 17.09
N PRO A 91 -31.12 -12.53 15.86
CA PRO A 91 -30.46 -11.95 14.70
C PRO A 91 -30.18 -10.45 14.84
N GLU A 92 -31.08 -9.71 15.48
CA GLU A 92 -30.98 -8.27 15.71
C GLU A 92 -29.74 -7.87 16.50
N ASN A 93 -29.26 -8.74 17.40
CA ASN A 93 -28.10 -8.51 18.25
C ASN A 93 -26.77 -8.93 17.60
N TYR A 94 -26.79 -9.50 16.39
CA TYR A 94 -25.59 -9.91 15.66
C TYR A 94 -25.23 -8.89 14.57
N PRO A 95 -24.17 -8.08 14.77
CA PRO A 95 -23.73 -7.11 13.77
C PRO A 95 -23.06 -7.81 12.58
N LEU A 96 -23.20 -7.22 11.38
CA LEU A 96 -22.62 -7.77 10.15
C LEU A 96 -21.09 -7.68 10.10
N LEU A 97 -20.53 -6.71 10.81
CA LEU A 97 -19.10 -6.49 10.94
C LEU A 97 -18.78 -6.23 12.42
N PRO A 98 -17.56 -6.55 12.87
CA PRO A 98 -17.12 -6.23 14.24
C PRO A 98 -17.30 -4.74 14.56
N GLU A 99 -17.55 -4.42 15.82
CA GLU A 99 -17.63 -3.04 16.28
C GLU A 99 -16.35 -2.27 15.94
N GLY A 100 -16.49 -1.05 15.42
CA GLY A 100 -15.35 -0.23 15.00
C GLY A 100 -14.68 -0.62 13.67
N TYR A 101 -15.03 -1.77 13.07
CA TYR A 101 -14.41 -2.23 11.82
C TYR A 101 -14.51 -1.20 10.69
N MET A 102 -15.69 -0.59 10.51
CA MET A 102 -15.92 0.44 9.48
C MET A 102 -15.11 1.71 9.72
N GLY A 103 -14.87 2.08 10.98
CA GLY A 103 -14.05 3.25 11.32
C GLY A 103 -12.58 3.02 10.96
N VAL A 104 -12.02 1.87 11.37
CA VAL A 104 -10.64 1.49 11.05
C VAL A 104 -10.45 1.35 9.54
N LEU A 105 -11.42 0.73 8.85
CA LEU A 105 -11.41 0.61 7.39
C LEU A 105 -11.47 1.98 6.71
N GLY A 106 -12.35 2.88 7.16
CA GLY A 106 -12.48 4.23 6.61
C GLY A 106 -11.17 5.01 6.70
N ILE A 107 -10.51 4.98 7.86
CA ILE A 107 -9.21 5.62 8.05
C ILE A 107 -8.16 5.00 7.11
N LYS A 108 -8.11 3.66 7.02
CA LYS A 108 -7.20 2.96 6.11
C LYS A 108 -7.41 3.39 4.65
N LEU A 109 -8.66 3.46 4.20
CA LEU A 109 -9.00 3.85 2.83
C LEU A 109 -8.62 5.31 2.53
N LEU A 110 -8.81 6.22 3.48
CA LEU A 110 -8.38 7.62 3.33
C LEU A 110 -6.86 7.73 3.18
N ILE A 111 -6.09 7.01 3.99
CA ILE A 111 -4.63 6.99 3.91
C ILE A 111 -4.18 6.37 2.58
N VAL A 112 -4.75 5.24 2.19
CA VAL A 112 -4.42 4.58 0.91
C VAL A 112 -4.75 5.47 -0.28
N LEU A 113 -5.90 6.15 -0.27
CA LEU A 113 -6.28 7.10 -1.30
C LEU A 113 -5.27 8.25 -1.38
N PHE A 114 -4.87 8.81 -0.24
CA PHE A 114 -3.81 9.81 -0.20
C PHE A 114 -2.50 9.28 -0.79
N LEU A 115 -2.08 8.05 -0.46
CA LEU A 115 -0.89 7.43 -1.01
C LEU A 115 -0.97 7.21 -2.54
N ILE A 116 -2.13 6.80 -3.06
CA ILE A 116 -2.38 6.65 -4.50
C ILE A 116 -2.31 8.01 -5.20
N VAL A 117 -2.98 9.03 -4.67
CA VAL A 117 -2.95 10.39 -5.24
C VAL A 117 -1.52 10.95 -5.19
N HIS A 118 -0.84 10.78 -4.06
CA HIS A 118 0.55 11.16 -3.91
C HIS A 118 1.43 10.44 -4.94
N GLN A 119 1.17 9.16 -5.23
CA GLN A 119 1.88 8.44 -6.29
C GLN A 119 1.59 8.96 -7.68
N ALA A 120 0.32 9.16 -8.01
CA ALA A 120 -0.10 9.63 -9.32
C ALA A 120 0.51 11.01 -9.63
N VAL A 121 0.59 11.88 -8.62
CA VAL A 121 1.04 13.28 -8.78
C VAL A 121 2.54 13.45 -8.57
N ARG A 122 3.17 12.71 -7.64
CA ARG A 122 4.50 13.06 -7.11
C ARG A 122 5.53 11.95 -7.06
N LEU A 123 5.29 10.75 -7.60
CA LEU A 123 6.28 9.70 -7.44
C LEU A 123 7.50 9.89 -8.37
N LEU A 124 8.54 10.43 -7.73
CA LEU A 124 9.95 10.34 -8.11
C LEU A 124 10.33 11.24 -9.28
N GLU A 125 10.06 12.55 -9.22
CA GLU A 125 10.83 13.50 -10.05
C GLU A 125 12.26 13.54 -9.51
N PRO A 126 13.24 12.87 -10.15
CA PRO A 126 14.61 12.97 -9.72
C PRO A 126 15.07 14.39 -10.07
N ARG A 127 15.53 15.15 -9.08
CA ARG A 127 16.05 16.50 -9.35
C ARG A 127 17.56 16.48 -9.15
N ILE A 128 18.26 17.13 -10.06
CA ILE A 128 19.66 17.50 -9.86
C ILE A 128 19.67 18.61 -8.81
N LEU A 129 20.26 18.32 -7.65
CA LEU A 129 20.48 19.29 -6.58
C LEU A 129 21.50 20.35 -7.03
N PRO A 130 21.53 21.52 -6.36
CA PRO A 130 22.50 22.57 -6.67
C PRO A 130 23.97 22.12 -6.57
N ASP A 131 24.25 21.06 -5.82
CA ASP A 131 25.58 20.45 -5.67
C ASP A 131 25.90 19.39 -6.76
N GLY A 132 25.05 19.28 -7.78
CA GLY A 132 25.20 18.34 -8.88
C GLY A 132 24.83 16.90 -8.55
N ARG A 133 24.32 16.60 -7.35
CA ARG A 133 23.87 15.24 -6.98
C ARG A 133 22.43 14.99 -7.43
N ILE A 134 22.05 13.73 -7.58
CA ILE A 134 20.64 13.36 -7.81
C ILE A 134 19.97 13.08 -6.46
N GLY A 135 18.78 13.64 -6.25
CA GLY A 135 17.98 13.35 -5.06
C GLY A 135 16.52 13.76 -5.22
N PHE A 136 15.74 13.55 -4.15
CA PHE A 136 14.32 13.91 -4.14
C PHE A 136 14.11 15.38 -3.76
N LYS A 137 13.03 15.96 -4.30
CA LYS A 137 12.57 17.34 -4.02
C LYS A 137 12.47 17.66 -2.51
N SER A 138 12.16 16.67 -1.66
CA SER A 138 12.12 16.86 -0.20
C SER A 138 12.18 15.54 0.58
N LYS A 139 13.22 15.34 1.39
CA LYS A 139 13.34 14.26 2.40
C LYS A 139 12.08 14.06 3.27
N PRO A 140 11.40 15.11 3.79
CA PRO A 140 10.22 14.91 4.63
C PRO A 140 9.05 14.22 3.91
N VAL A 141 8.89 14.41 2.60
CA VAL A 141 7.79 13.78 1.85
C VAL A 141 7.96 12.26 1.79
N GLY A 142 9.18 11.77 1.55
CA GLY A 142 9.46 10.33 1.57
C GLY A 142 9.20 9.70 2.94
N LEU A 143 9.62 10.39 4.02
CA LEU A 143 9.38 9.95 5.39
C LEU A 143 7.89 9.89 5.74
N VAL A 144 7.13 10.92 5.38
CA VAL A 144 5.66 10.96 5.59
C VAL A 144 4.99 9.80 4.85
N SER A 145 5.33 9.57 3.58
CA SER A 145 4.78 8.41 2.84
C SER A 145 5.13 7.08 3.49
N ALA A 146 6.38 6.90 3.96
CA ALA A 146 6.80 5.68 4.65
C ALA A 146 6.01 5.45 5.95
N LEU A 147 5.79 6.50 6.75
CA LEU A 147 4.96 6.44 7.96
C LEU A 147 3.51 6.09 7.64
N LEU A 148 2.94 6.67 6.58
CA LEU A 148 1.58 6.37 6.15
C LEU A 148 1.44 4.91 5.66
N PHE A 149 2.43 4.38 4.97
CA PHE A 149 2.48 2.94 4.64
C PHE A 149 2.51 2.08 5.90
N LEU A 150 3.35 2.43 6.87
CA LEU A 150 3.43 1.71 8.14
C LEU A 150 2.09 1.73 8.88
N VAL A 151 1.46 2.90 9.01
CA VAL A 151 0.13 3.03 9.63
C VAL A 151 -0.90 2.19 8.88
N THR A 152 -0.88 2.20 7.54
CA THR A 152 -1.80 1.38 6.71
C THR A 152 -1.63 -0.12 6.97
N ILE A 153 -0.40 -0.58 7.15
CA ILE A 153 -0.09 -1.98 7.49
C ILE A 153 -0.63 -2.31 8.87
N LEU A 154 -0.38 -1.46 9.87
CA LEU A 154 -0.87 -1.66 11.24
C LEU A 154 -2.42 -1.69 11.30
N LEU A 155 -3.08 -0.77 10.60
CA LEU A 155 -4.55 -0.79 10.45
C LEU A 155 -5.02 -2.06 9.74
N GLY A 156 -4.26 -2.54 8.75
CA GLY A 156 -4.52 -3.82 8.10
C GLY A 156 -4.48 -5.00 9.06
N ILE A 157 -3.47 -5.05 9.94
CA ILE A 157 -3.35 -6.08 10.98
C ILE A 157 -4.52 -5.97 11.97
N ALA A 158 -4.86 -4.76 12.41
CA ALA A 158 -6.01 -4.54 13.30
C ALA A 158 -7.30 -5.09 12.68
N LEU A 159 -7.57 -4.80 11.40
CA LEU A 159 -8.74 -5.33 10.68
C LEU A 159 -8.74 -6.86 10.53
N LEU A 160 -7.58 -7.53 10.60
CA LEU A 160 -7.48 -8.98 10.56
C LEU A 160 -7.77 -9.61 11.93
N THR A 161 -7.42 -8.93 13.01
CA THR A 161 -7.60 -9.42 14.38
C THR A 161 -8.98 -9.10 14.97
N MET A 162 -9.73 -8.19 14.34
CA MET A 162 -11.12 -7.87 14.67
C MET A 162 -12.11 -8.91 14.13
#